data_AF-A0A7I7QXD2-F1
#
_entry.id   AF-A0A7I7QXD2-F1
#
_cell.length_a   1.000
_cell.length_b   1.000
_cell.length_c   1.000
_cell.angle_alpha   90.00
_cell.angle_beta   90.00
_cell.angle_gamma   90.00
#
_symmetry.space_group_name_H-M   'P 1'
#
loop_
_entity.id
_entity.type
_entity.pdbx_description
1 polymer ?
#
loop_
_entity_poly.entity_id
_entity_poly.type
_entity_poly.pdbx_seq_one_letter_code
_entity_poly.pdbx_strand_id
1 'polypeptide(L)'
;MWVLGDGTSAPIPADAAALIDGGPRFLTDAFRRFGSLPPTNEVTAITECVEVVGGSTGRKLTLTVAYRRPGPQTELFVKFSRDPTDPARDHGRTQMAPEVAFATLSTRPGFPITVPTTMFADYQRESGTGILVTERITFGRNGIEPQHVKCADYDMDDQLGHYRALFTAVARLAAADRAGAITHDLGGDAPAVGDRPNLDADRLHRRLDRLTEFASDHPGLLPANVRTASFLSGLHDHLPRLLAAEARVSRELGAHPELVALCHWNANVDNAWFWRDADGTLRCGLLDWGGVGPMNVAMAVWGAMSGAETAMWDDHLPELCAAFGDEFVRSGGGSLDVDRMIRHVLLYASVMGMTWLLDVPAHVRSAVPGLSAATTRMDAAIRDVESVRCRLQMLTNVLNLWETHGLGQMLDSLET
;
A
#
# COMPACT_ATOMS: atom_id res chain seq x y z
N MET A 1 -5.00 11.25 -25.82
CA MET A 1 -5.56 12.60 -25.55
C MET A 1 -4.49 13.44 -24.83
N TRP A 2 -4.45 14.76 -25.01
CA TRP A 2 -3.54 15.66 -24.29
C TRP A 2 -4.35 16.67 -23.47
N VAL A 3 -3.91 16.96 -22.24
CA VAL A 3 -4.49 18.01 -21.40
C VAL A 3 -3.37 18.89 -20.82
N LEU A 4 -3.68 20.09 -20.35
CA LEU A 4 -2.70 20.89 -19.60
C LEU A 4 -2.74 20.46 -18.13
N GLY A 5 -1.58 20.08 -17.58
CA GLY A 5 -1.45 19.76 -16.16
C GLY A 5 -1.58 20.99 -15.28
N ASP A 6 -2.19 20.84 -14.11
CA ASP A 6 -2.49 21.96 -13.21
C ASP A 6 -1.21 22.50 -12.55
N GLY A 7 -0.19 21.67 -12.34
CA GLY A 7 1.03 22.02 -11.63
C GLY A 7 2.09 22.70 -12.50
N THR A 8 2.36 22.15 -13.68
CA THR A 8 3.45 22.64 -14.55
C THR A 8 2.94 23.40 -15.78
N SER A 9 1.62 23.40 -16.03
CA SER A 9 1.02 23.89 -17.28
C SER A 9 1.63 23.24 -18.54
N ALA A 10 2.25 22.07 -18.39
CA ALA A 10 2.74 21.27 -19.51
C ALA A 10 1.59 20.48 -20.14
N PRO A 11 1.57 20.30 -21.47
CA PRO A 11 0.74 19.29 -22.09
C PRO A 11 1.16 17.92 -21.57
N ILE A 12 0.24 17.20 -20.91
CA ILE A 12 0.46 15.84 -20.43
C ILE A 12 -0.34 14.82 -21.25
N PRO A 13 0.27 13.69 -21.64
CA PRO A 13 -0.41 12.64 -22.38
C PRO A 13 -1.29 11.82 -21.43
N ALA A 14 -2.50 11.50 -21.87
CA ALA A 14 -3.43 10.69 -21.09
C ALA A 14 -3.11 9.18 -21.09
N ASP A 15 -2.30 8.73 -22.03
CA ASP A 15 -2.05 7.32 -22.29
C ASP A 15 -0.67 7.08 -22.93
N ALA A 16 -0.28 5.81 -23.00
CA ALA A 16 0.99 5.37 -23.56
C ALA A 16 1.18 5.77 -25.04
N ALA A 17 0.12 5.69 -25.85
CA ALA A 17 0.20 6.00 -27.27
C ALA A 17 0.49 7.50 -27.48
N ALA A 18 -0.17 8.38 -26.72
CA ALA A 18 0.09 9.80 -26.73
C ALA A 18 1.52 10.13 -26.25
N LEU A 19 2.04 9.44 -25.23
CA LEU A 19 3.43 9.63 -24.80
C LEU A 19 4.42 9.26 -25.92
N ILE A 20 4.20 8.14 -26.60
CA ILE A 20 5.07 7.67 -27.69
C ILE A 20 5.02 8.65 -28.88
N ASP A 21 3.84 9.15 -29.24
CA ASP A 21 3.66 10.17 -30.29
C ASP A 21 4.36 11.50 -29.93
N GLY A 22 4.32 11.90 -28.65
CA GLY A 22 5.04 13.07 -28.15
C GLY A 22 6.57 12.91 -28.20
N GLY A 23 7.05 11.68 -28.06
CA GLY A 23 8.43 11.28 -28.27
C GLY A 23 9.46 12.00 -27.37
N PRO A 24 10.75 12.01 -27.78
CA PRO A 24 11.83 12.65 -27.03
C PRO A 24 11.61 14.15 -26.75
N ARG A 25 10.89 14.84 -27.63
CA ARG A 25 10.59 16.27 -27.48
C ARG A 25 9.71 16.52 -26.26
N PHE A 26 8.62 15.76 -26.11
CA PHE A 26 7.76 15.86 -24.93
C PHE A 26 8.56 15.64 -23.64
N LEU A 27 9.33 14.56 -23.55
CA LEU A 27 10.13 14.26 -22.35
C LEU A 27 11.14 15.37 -22.05
N THR A 28 11.79 15.91 -23.07
CA THR A 28 12.71 17.04 -22.92
C THR A 28 12.02 18.26 -22.32
N ASP A 29 10.87 18.64 -22.86
CA ASP A 29 10.14 19.83 -22.42
C ASP A 29 9.56 19.62 -21.02
N ALA A 30 8.99 18.44 -20.74
CA ALA A 30 8.44 18.05 -19.44
C ALA A 30 9.53 18.06 -18.35
N PHE A 31 10.67 17.42 -18.58
CA PHE A 31 11.77 17.36 -17.61
C PHE A 31 12.40 18.72 -17.35
N ARG A 32 12.53 19.57 -18.37
CA ARG A 32 13.03 20.94 -18.19
C ARG A 32 12.05 21.80 -17.39
N ARG A 33 10.76 21.72 -17.68
CA ARG A 33 9.72 22.48 -16.95
C ARG A 33 9.63 22.07 -15.49
N PHE A 34 9.78 20.77 -15.22
CA PHE A 34 9.78 20.22 -13.86
C PHE A 34 11.10 20.45 -13.13
N GLY A 35 12.19 20.73 -13.86
CA GLY A 35 13.51 21.02 -13.29
C GLY A 35 14.43 19.81 -13.12
N SER A 36 14.02 18.63 -13.60
CA SER A 36 14.84 17.41 -13.54
C SER A 36 15.90 17.33 -14.65
N LEU A 37 15.78 18.14 -15.72
CA LEU A 37 16.77 18.21 -16.80
C LEU A 37 17.25 19.66 -17.03
N PRO A 38 18.56 19.92 -17.11
CA PRO A 38 19.06 21.27 -17.34
C PRO A 38 18.70 21.75 -18.76
N PRO A 39 18.56 23.08 -18.97
CA PRO A 39 18.19 23.66 -20.26
C PRO A 39 19.14 23.29 -21.42
N THR A 40 20.39 22.96 -21.09
CA THR A 40 21.46 22.64 -22.06
C THR A 40 21.49 21.16 -22.48
N ASN A 41 20.68 20.30 -21.85
CA ASN A 41 20.57 18.89 -22.20
C ASN A 41 19.18 18.55 -22.74
N GLU A 42 19.05 17.46 -23.47
CA GLU A 42 17.77 16.97 -24.01
C GLU A 42 17.76 15.45 -24.09
N VAL A 43 16.55 14.89 -24.11
CA VAL A 43 16.32 13.51 -24.50
C VAL A 43 16.39 13.44 -26.03
N THR A 44 17.27 12.61 -26.55
CA THR A 44 17.48 12.45 -28.01
C THR A 44 16.74 11.25 -28.58
N ALA A 45 16.48 10.22 -27.77
CA ALA A 45 15.75 9.03 -28.19
C ALA A 45 15.05 8.34 -27.01
N ILE A 46 13.92 7.70 -27.30
CA ILE A 46 13.35 6.63 -26.46
C ILE A 46 13.81 5.32 -27.12
N THR A 47 14.75 4.62 -26.50
CA THR A 47 15.38 3.42 -27.07
C THR A 47 14.63 2.14 -26.71
N GLU A 48 13.84 2.17 -25.64
CA GLU A 48 12.98 1.08 -25.22
C GLU A 48 11.68 1.66 -24.64
N CYS A 49 10.55 1.01 -24.91
CA CYS A 49 9.25 1.34 -24.35
C CYS A 49 8.42 0.06 -24.23
N VAL A 50 8.20 -0.41 -23.00
CA VAL A 50 7.51 -1.68 -22.72
C VAL A 50 6.39 -1.45 -21.72
N GLU A 51 5.18 -1.93 -22.04
CA GLU A 51 4.05 -1.90 -21.12
C GLU A 51 4.26 -2.88 -19.96
N VAL A 52 3.98 -2.41 -18.75
CA VAL A 52 4.00 -3.23 -17.53
C VAL A 52 2.57 -3.61 -17.19
N VAL A 53 2.30 -4.90 -17.14
CA VAL A 53 1.01 -5.45 -16.71
C VAL A 53 0.99 -5.49 -15.19
N GLY A 54 -0.07 -4.94 -14.57
CA GLY A 54 -0.31 -5.06 -13.13
C GLY A 54 -0.68 -3.76 -12.40
N GLY A 55 -1.14 -3.93 -11.16
CA GLY A 55 -1.67 -2.90 -10.26
C GLY A 55 -3.07 -2.39 -10.61
N SER A 56 -3.64 -1.62 -9.69
CA SER A 56 -5.08 -1.32 -9.64
C SER A 56 -5.53 -0.11 -10.45
N THR A 57 -4.63 0.82 -10.78
CA THR A 57 -4.97 2.10 -11.44
C THR A 57 -4.04 2.42 -12.60
N GLY A 58 -4.66 2.86 -13.70
CA GLY A 58 -4.02 3.33 -14.93
C GLY A 58 -3.00 2.39 -15.56
N ARG A 59 -2.46 2.78 -16.73
CA ARG A 59 -1.41 2.02 -17.42
C ARG A 59 -0.01 2.38 -16.93
N LYS A 60 0.94 1.48 -17.11
CA LYS A 60 2.33 1.65 -16.70
C LYS A 60 3.28 1.26 -17.83
N LEU A 61 4.40 1.98 -17.95
CA LEU A 61 5.45 1.68 -18.91
C LEU A 61 6.80 1.66 -18.21
N THR A 62 7.72 0.87 -18.74
CA THR A 62 9.15 1.14 -18.59
C THR A 62 9.68 1.77 -19.85
N LEU A 63 10.55 2.77 -19.69
CA LEU A 63 11.24 3.42 -20.80
C LEU A 63 12.75 3.33 -20.59
N THR A 64 13.49 3.29 -21.69
CA THR A 64 14.91 3.65 -21.69
C THR A 64 15.12 4.85 -22.60
N VAL A 65 15.84 5.85 -22.11
CA VAL A 65 16.08 7.11 -22.82
C VAL A 65 17.56 7.37 -23.03
N ALA A 66 17.88 7.94 -24.18
CA ALA A 66 19.19 8.49 -24.47
C ALA A 66 19.15 10.01 -24.32
N TYR A 67 20.23 10.58 -23.78
CA TYR A 67 20.40 12.02 -23.67
C TYR A 67 21.53 12.51 -24.57
N ARG A 68 21.47 13.79 -24.98
CA ARG A 68 22.56 14.42 -25.74
C ARG A 68 23.87 14.46 -24.93
N ARG A 69 23.77 14.68 -23.62
CA ARG A 69 24.86 14.63 -22.63
C ARG A 69 24.43 13.70 -21.50
N PRO A 70 25.34 13.10 -20.71
CA PRO A 70 24.96 12.29 -19.56
C PRO A 70 23.83 12.96 -18.76
N GLY A 71 22.71 12.25 -18.62
CA GLY A 71 21.50 12.73 -17.95
C GLY A 71 21.35 12.12 -16.56
N PRO A 72 20.32 12.53 -15.81
CA PRO A 72 20.12 12.07 -14.43
C PRO A 72 19.71 10.59 -14.37
N GLN A 73 18.69 10.18 -15.14
CA GLN A 73 18.11 8.83 -15.08
C GLN A 73 17.77 8.32 -16.48
N THR A 74 18.32 7.18 -16.88
CA THR A 74 18.13 6.61 -18.23
C THR A 74 17.07 5.51 -18.28
N GLU A 75 16.90 4.75 -17.20
CA GLU A 75 15.87 3.73 -17.04
C GLU A 75 14.72 4.35 -16.24
N LEU A 76 13.55 4.48 -16.86
CA LEU A 76 12.41 5.20 -16.31
C LEU A 76 11.19 4.29 -16.15
N PHE A 77 10.37 4.63 -15.16
CA PHE A 77 9.04 4.07 -14.97
C PHE A 77 8.01 5.18 -15.17
N VAL A 78 6.96 4.89 -15.93
CA VAL A 78 5.86 5.82 -16.19
C VAL A 78 4.57 5.21 -15.70
N LYS A 79 3.79 5.98 -14.93
CA LYS A 79 2.44 5.64 -14.49
C LYS A 79 1.49 6.70 -15.04
N PHE A 80 0.38 6.26 -15.62
CA PHE A 80 -0.73 7.12 -16.00
C PHE A 80 -1.87 6.97 -14.99
N SER A 81 -2.70 8.00 -14.83
CA SER A 81 -3.93 7.86 -14.03
C SER A 81 -5.04 7.14 -14.78
N ARG A 82 -5.05 7.26 -16.11
CA ARG A 82 -6.15 6.79 -16.97
C ARG A 82 -5.88 5.39 -17.52
N ASP A 83 -6.97 4.65 -17.72
CA ASP A 83 -7.02 3.46 -18.58
C ASP A 83 -8.33 3.46 -19.37
N PRO A 84 -8.40 4.15 -20.53
CA PRO A 84 -9.64 4.28 -21.30
C PRO A 84 -10.24 2.95 -21.77
N THR A 85 -9.45 1.87 -21.73
CA THR A 85 -9.87 0.53 -22.16
C THR A 85 -10.38 -0.35 -21.02
N ASP A 86 -10.20 0.08 -19.77
CA ASP A 86 -10.65 -0.63 -18.58
C ASP A 86 -11.36 0.34 -17.63
N PRO A 87 -12.71 0.43 -17.69
CA PRO A 87 -13.49 1.34 -16.86
C PRO A 87 -13.30 1.14 -15.35
N ALA A 88 -13.02 -0.09 -14.90
CA ALA A 88 -12.81 -0.38 -13.49
C ALA A 88 -11.49 0.24 -13.01
N ARG A 89 -10.43 0.12 -13.82
CA ARG A 89 -9.13 0.77 -13.53
C ARG A 89 -9.20 2.30 -13.69
N ASP A 90 -9.91 2.81 -14.70
CA ASP A 90 -10.08 4.25 -14.94
C ASP A 90 -10.90 4.96 -13.85
N HIS A 91 -11.71 4.21 -13.10
CA HIS A 91 -12.43 4.73 -11.94
C HIS A 91 -11.45 5.25 -10.87
N GLY A 92 -10.31 4.58 -10.69
CA GLY A 92 -9.28 4.96 -9.72
C GLY A 92 -8.38 6.13 -10.14
N ARG A 93 -8.63 6.79 -11.28
CA ARG A 93 -7.77 7.87 -11.82
C ARG A 93 -7.51 9.02 -10.83
N THR A 94 -8.43 9.27 -9.91
CA THR A 94 -8.29 10.34 -8.90
C THR A 94 -7.24 10.04 -7.83
N GLN A 95 -6.86 8.77 -7.65
CA GLN A 95 -5.83 8.36 -6.70
C GLN A 95 -4.43 8.87 -7.07
N MET A 96 -4.20 9.25 -8.33
CA MET A 96 -2.91 9.80 -8.78
C MET A 96 -2.69 11.26 -8.33
N ALA A 97 -3.74 12.01 -8.01
CA ALA A 97 -3.60 13.40 -7.57
C ALA A 97 -2.69 13.57 -6.34
N PRO A 98 -2.93 12.85 -5.22
CA PRO A 98 -2.02 12.91 -4.06
C PRO A 98 -0.65 12.32 -4.37
N GLU A 99 -0.56 11.29 -5.22
CA GLU A 99 0.71 10.68 -5.62
C GLU A 99 1.61 11.66 -6.39
N VAL A 100 1.06 12.45 -7.30
CA VAL A 100 1.78 13.52 -8.04
C VAL A 100 2.26 14.62 -7.10
N ALA A 101 1.41 15.03 -6.16
CA ALA A 101 1.78 16.04 -5.16
C ALA A 101 2.90 15.52 -4.24
N PHE A 102 2.86 14.25 -3.84
CA PHE A 102 3.94 13.60 -3.09
C PHE A 102 5.22 13.48 -3.92
N ALA A 103 5.13 13.12 -5.20
CA ALA A 103 6.28 13.02 -6.09
C ALA A 103 7.00 14.37 -6.29
N THR A 104 6.25 15.48 -6.23
CA THR A 104 6.82 16.84 -6.23
C THR A 104 7.46 17.15 -4.87
N LEU A 105 6.79 16.78 -3.77
CA LEU A 105 7.28 16.97 -2.41
C LEU A 105 8.62 16.26 -2.17
N SER A 106 8.79 15.05 -2.71
CA SER A 106 9.99 14.24 -2.54
C SER A 106 11.25 14.81 -3.22
N THR A 107 11.07 15.75 -4.15
CA THR A 107 12.21 16.44 -4.81
C THR A 107 12.88 17.48 -3.91
N ARG A 108 12.25 17.84 -2.78
CA ARG A 108 12.77 18.88 -1.90
C ARG A 108 14.03 18.39 -1.17
N PRO A 109 15.05 19.26 -1.02
CA PRO A 109 16.22 18.93 -0.24
C PRO A 109 15.84 18.49 1.18
N GLY A 110 16.44 17.41 1.66
CA GLY A 110 16.20 16.89 3.02
C GLY A 110 14.93 16.05 3.18
N PHE A 111 14.30 15.60 2.09
CA PHE A 111 13.21 14.62 2.18
C PHE A 111 13.66 13.36 2.97
N PRO A 112 12.87 12.86 3.94
CA PRO A 112 13.39 12.03 5.03
C PRO A 112 13.58 10.55 4.68
N ILE A 113 13.09 10.12 3.52
CA ILE A 113 13.05 8.72 3.10
C ILE A 113 13.47 8.57 1.65
N THR A 114 13.88 7.36 1.28
CA THR A 114 14.22 7.02 -0.10
C THR A 114 12.96 6.68 -0.87
N VAL A 115 12.75 7.40 -1.98
CA VAL A 115 11.69 7.14 -2.97
C VAL A 115 12.31 7.24 -4.37
N PRO A 116 11.67 6.69 -5.41
CA PRO A 116 12.18 6.82 -6.77
C PRO A 116 12.34 8.30 -7.14
N THR A 117 13.48 8.63 -7.74
CA THR A 117 13.80 9.96 -8.27
C THR A 117 12.71 10.39 -9.24
N THR A 118 11.95 11.44 -8.89
CA THR A 118 10.91 11.99 -9.76
C THR A 118 11.53 12.76 -10.92
N MET A 119 11.25 12.32 -12.15
CA MET A 119 11.67 12.98 -13.37
C MET A 119 10.61 13.94 -13.90
N PHE A 120 9.33 13.60 -13.74
CA PHE A 120 8.20 14.46 -14.08
C PHE A 120 6.95 14.00 -13.33
N ALA A 121 6.13 14.93 -12.85
CA ALA A 121 4.84 14.60 -12.28
C ALA A 121 3.86 15.75 -12.55
N ASP A 122 2.68 15.44 -13.07
CA ASP A 122 1.60 16.42 -13.17
C ASP A 122 0.23 15.73 -13.26
N TYR A 123 -0.82 16.46 -12.89
CA TYR A 123 -2.20 16.00 -12.85
C TYR A 123 -3.14 17.15 -13.19
N GLN A 124 -4.17 16.87 -13.98
CA GLN A 124 -5.26 17.79 -14.26
C GLN A 124 -6.53 17.31 -13.56
N ARG A 125 -7.04 18.11 -12.63
CA ARG A 125 -8.20 17.76 -11.79
C ARG A 125 -9.49 17.59 -12.58
N GLU A 126 -9.74 18.44 -13.57
CA GLU A 126 -11.00 18.44 -14.33
C GLU A 126 -11.23 17.12 -15.07
N SER A 127 -10.23 16.61 -15.79
CA SER A 127 -10.36 15.33 -16.50
C SER A 127 -9.96 14.13 -15.63
N GLY A 128 -9.20 14.35 -14.56
CA GLY A 128 -8.55 13.31 -13.78
C GLY A 128 -7.39 12.64 -14.50
N THR A 129 -6.79 13.32 -15.48
CA THR A 129 -5.65 12.83 -16.25
C THR A 129 -4.35 13.24 -15.56
N GLY A 130 -3.47 12.28 -15.32
CA GLY A 130 -2.16 12.52 -14.74
C GLY A 130 -1.11 11.58 -15.29
N ILE A 131 0.13 11.98 -15.08
CA ILE A 131 1.31 11.21 -15.42
C ILE A 131 2.37 11.41 -14.32
N LEU A 132 3.00 10.30 -13.94
CA LEU A 132 4.18 10.27 -13.09
C LEU A 132 5.29 9.53 -13.83
N VAL A 133 6.46 10.15 -13.93
CA VAL A 133 7.69 9.58 -14.49
C VAL A 133 8.75 9.59 -13.40
N THR A 134 9.28 8.43 -13.05
CA THR A 134 10.34 8.25 -12.05
C THR A 134 11.51 7.46 -12.63
N GLU A 135 12.61 7.36 -11.88
CA GLU A 135 13.56 6.28 -12.11
C GLU A 135 12.88 4.90 -12.04
N ARG A 136 13.39 3.95 -12.82
CA ARG A 136 13.03 2.54 -12.73
C ARG A 136 13.92 1.86 -11.70
N ILE A 137 13.31 1.31 -10.66
CA ILE A 137 14.02 0.46 -9.70
C ILE A 137 14.42 -0.85 -10.39
N THR A 138 15.71 -1.17 -10.35
CA THR A 138 16.28 -2.34 -11.04
C THR A 138 16.41 -3.53 -10.09
N PHE A 139 15.26 -4.11 -9.71
CA PHE A 139 15.19 -5.27 -8.82
C PHE A 139 16.13 -6.41 -9.28
N GLY A 140 16.86 -6.99 -8.31
CA GLY A 140 17.84 -8.06 -8.54
C GLY A 140 19.15 -7.60 -9.22
N ARG A 141 19.39 -6.29 -9.35
CA ARG A 141 20.61 -5.72 -9.96
C ARG A 141 21.20 -4.63 -9.07
N ASN A 142 22.48 -4.34 -9.27
CA ASN A 142 23.17 -3.22 -8.63
C ASN A 142 23.08 -3.20 -7.08
N GLY A 143 23.02 -4.38 -6.46
CA GLY A 143 22.90 -4.53 -5.00
C GLY A 143 21.48 -4.37 -4.46
N ILE A 144 20.48 -4.14 -5.33
CA ILE A 144 19.06 -4.20 -4.99
C ILE A 144 18.60 -5.65 -5.01
N GLU A 145 17.89 -6.07 -3.98
CA GLU A 145 17.31 -7.41 -3.90
C GLU A 145 16.25 -7.65 -5.00
N PRO A 146 15.93 -8.91 -5.34
CA PRO A 146 14.75 -9.22 -6.13
C PRO A 146 13.49 -8.62 -5.51
N GLN A 147 12.48 -8.30 -6.33
CA GLN A 147 11.21 -7.80 -5.80
C GLN A 147 10.54 -8.88 -4.96
N HIS A 148 10.18 -8.54 -3.73
CA HIS A 148 9.41 -9.42 -2.85
C HIS A 148 7.94 -9.39 -3.24
N VAL A 149 7.31 -10.56 -3.33
CA VAL A 149 5.92 -10.68 -3.76
C VAL A 149 5.00 -10.55 -2.56
N LYS A 150 3.94 -9.76 -2.69
CA LYS A 150 2.94 -9.56 -1.62
C LYS A 150 2.34 -10.88 -1.15
N CYS A 151 2.25 -11.05 0.18
CA CYS A 151 1.73 -12.27 0.82
C CYS A 151 2.48 -13.55 0.44
N ALA A 152 3.76 -13.44 0.13
CA ALA A 152 4.64 -14.56 -0.16
C ALA A 152 5.93 -14.50 0.68
N ASP A 153 5.85 -13.94 1.89
CA ASP A 153 7.03 -13.68 2.72
C ASP A 153 7.71 -14.97 3.19
N TYR A 154 7.07 -16.13 3.06
CA TYR A 154 7.75 -17.43 3.21
C TYR A 154 8.92 -17.64 2.23
N ASP A 155 8.99 -16.88 1.13
CA ASP A 155 10.13 -16.85 0.21
C ASP A 155 11.20 -15.80 0.62
N MET A 156 10.99 -15.05 1.71
CA MET A 156 11.90 -14.02 2.23
C MET A 156 12.73 -14.56 3.41
N ASP A 157 14.06 -14.54 3.27
CA ASP A 157 14.98 -15.12 4.26
C ASP A 157 14.96 -14.42 5.63
N ASP A 158 14.91 -13.07 5.66
CA ASP A 158 14.98 -12.25 6.88
C ASP A 158 13.72 -11.39 7.05
N GLN A 159 12.56 -12.03 7.19
CA GLN A 159 11.26 -11.32 7.29
C GLN A 159 11.30 -10.15 8.29
N LEU A 160 11.77 -10.42 9.52
CA LEU A 160 11.83 -9.41 10.57
C LEU A 160 12.74 -8.24 10.22
N GLY A 161 13.93 -8.48 9.66
CA GLY A 161 14.83 -7.43 9.22
C GLY A 161 14.20 -6.53 8.15
N HIS A 162 13.50 -7.11 7.18
CA HIS A 162 12.82 -6.35 6.12
C HIS A 162 11.69 -5.49 6.67
N TYR A 163 10.85 -6.07 7.53
CA TYR A 163 9.78 -5.31 8.18
C TYR A 163 10.31 -4.20 9.09
N ARG A 164 11.42 -4.41 9.82
CA ARG A 164 12.08 -3.33 10.58
C ARG A 164 12.58 -2.21 9.67
N ALA A 165 13.22 -2.53 8.54
CA ALA A 165 13.70 -1.53 7.59
C ALA A 165 12.55 -0.73 6.97
N LEU A 166 11.44 -1.41 6.63
CA LEU A 166 10.22 -0.80 6.13
C LEU A 166 9.57 0.12 7.18
N PHE A 167 9.41 -0.36 8.41
CA PHE A 167 8.84 0.43 9.51
C PHE A 167 9.70 1.65 9.83
N THR A 168 11.02 1.54 9.71
CA THR A 168 11.94 2.67 9.84
C THR A 168 11.63 3.75 8.81
N ALA A 169 11.41 3.39 7.54
CA ALA A 169 11.05 4.34 6.50
C ALA A 169 9.69 5.00 6.77
N VAL A 170 8.67 4.22 7.11
CA VAL A 170 7.32 4.77 7.42
C VAL A 170 7.36 5.69 8.63
N ALA A 171 8.09 5.32 9.70
CA ALA A 171 8.26 6.14 10.90
C ALA A 171 8.96 7.48 10.61
N ARG A 172 10.01 7.47 9.79
CA ARG A 172 10.73 8.69 9.39
C ARG A 172 9.84 9.68 8.66
N LEU A 173 9.02 9.20 7.73
CA LEU A 173 8.09 10.07 6.99
C LEU A 173 7.05 10.68 7.95
N ALA A 174 6.41 9.84 8.76
CA ALA A 174 5.42 10.28 9.73
C ALA A 174 6.00 11.29 10.72
N ALA A 175 7.22 11.05 11.22
CA ALA A 175 7.90 11.94 12.15
C ALA A 175 8.27 13.28 11.52
N ALA A 176 8.77 13.28 10.29
CA ALA A 176 9.15 14.51 9.60
C ALA A 176 7.93 15.41 9.33
N ASP A 177 6.77 14.82 9.00
CA ASP A 177 5.51 15.55 8.89
C ASP A 177 5.07 16.12 10.26
N ARG A 178 5.07 15.30 11.30
CA ARG A 178 4.71 15.70 12.67
C ARG A 178 5.63 16.78 13.25
N ALA A 179 6.90 16.76 12.88
CA ALA A 179 7.88 17.79 13.24
C ALA A 179 7.70 19.10 12.45
N GLY A 180 6.83 19.13 11.43
CA GLY A 180 6.69 20.25 10.51
C GLY A 180 7.87 20.43 9.56
N ALA A 181 8.74 19.43 9.42
CA ALA A 181 9.88 19.45 8.49
C ALA A 181 9.44 19.32 7.03
N ILE A 182 8.21 18.85 6.81
CA ILE A 182 7.58 18.71 5.50
C ILE A 182 6.33 19.60 5.47
N THR A 183 6.21 20.44 4.44
CA THR A 183 5.00 21.24 4.19
C THR A 183 4.30 20.73 2.94
N HIS A 184 3.05 20.31 3.05
CA HIS A 184 2.29 19.77 1.93
C HIS A 184 0.82 20.20 1.94
N ASP A 185 0.17 20.13 0.77
CA ASP A 185 -1.28 20.31 0.61
C ASP A 185 -1.96 18.97 0.27
N LEU A 186 -1.41 17.85 0.79
CA LEU A 186 -1.97 16.51 0.63
C LEU A 186 -3.23 16.27 1.49
N GLY A 187 -3.93 17.35 1.89
CA GLY A 187 -5.14 17.28 2.71
C GLY A 187 -6.33 16.68 1.94
N GLY A 188 -7.07 15.79 2.60
CA GLY A 188 -8.25 15.10 2.08
C GLY A 188 -8.76 14.06 3.07
N ASP A 189 -9.90 13.45 2.79
CA ASP A 189 -10.41 12.32 3.56
C ASP A 189 -9.39 11.18 3.58
N ALA A 190 -9.40 10.36 4.64
CA ALA A 190 -8.54 9.17 4.73
C ALA A 190 -8.69 8.31 3.45
N PRO A 191 -7.59 7.74 2.92
CA PRO A 191 -7.63 6.96 1.70
C PRO A 191 -8.64 5.81 1.80
N ALA A 192 -9.40 5.62 0.72
CA ALA A 192 -10.39 4.56 0.62
C ALA A 192 -9.85 3.39 -0.20
N VAL A 193 -10.12 2.15 0.23
CA VAL A 193 -9.79 0.93 -0.53
C VAL A 193 -10.62 0.83 -1.81
N GLY A 194 -11.79 1.44 -1.83
CA GLY A 194 -12.73 1.48 -2.94
C GLY A 194 -14.13 1.87 -2.43
N ASP A 195 -15.14 1.68 -3.26
CA ASP A 195 -16.53 1.86 -2.85
C ASP A 195 -16.88 0.89 -1.73
N ARG A 196 -17.31 1.46 -0.60
CA ARG A 196 -17.60 0.69 0.60
C ARG A 196 -18.71 -0.33 0.31
N PRO A 197 -18.54 -1.62 0.65
CA PRO A 197 -19.59 -2.61 0.44
C PRO A 197 -20.78 -2.29 1.34
N ASN A 198 -21.98 -2.36 0.80
CA ASN A 198 -23.18 -2.33 1.64
C ASN A 198 -23.23 -3.63 2.48
N LEU A 199 -22.91 -3.49 3.77
CA LEU A 199 -22.89 -4.58 4.74
C LEU A 199 -23.96 -4.29 5.80
N ASP A 200 -25.06 -5.04 5.71
CA ASP A 200 -26.10 -5.08 6.74
C ASP A 200 -25.94 -6.32 7.63
N ALA A 201 -26.76 -6.40 8.69
CA ALA A 201 -26.73 -7.50 9.64
C ALA A 201 -26.96 -8.85 8.95
N ASP A 202 -27.94 -8.96 8.04
CA ASP A 202 -28.25 -10.22 7.37
C ASP A 202 -27.11 -10.71 6.48
N ARG A 203 -26.46 -9.78 5.77
CA ARG A 203 -25.29 -10.08 4.93
C ARG A 203 -24.08 -10.45 5.77
N LEU A 204 -23.91 -9.84 6.94
CA LEU A 204 -22.88 -10.21 7.90
C LEU A 204 -23.09 -11.66 8.38
N HIS A 205 -24.28 -12.02 8.83
CA HIS A 205 -24.58 -13.41 9.27
C HIS A 205 -24.30 -14.43 8.16
N ARG A 206 -24.76 -14.19 6.93
CA ARG A 206 -24.48 -15.07 5.78
C ARG A 206 -22.98 -15.19 5.45
N ARG A 207 -22.18 -14.16 5.71
CA ARG A 207 -20.72 -14.24 5.53
C ARG A 207 -20.08 -15.10 6.63
N LEU A 208 -20.59 -15.03 7.85
CA LEU A 208 -20.11 -15.83 8.97
C LEU A 208 -20.47 -17.30 8.85
N ASP A 209 -21.68 -17.63 8.39
CA ASP A 209 -22.07 -19.00 8.08
C ASP A 209 -21.11 -19.60 7.03
N ARG A 210 -20.84 -18.86 5.96
CA ARG A 210 -19.90 -19.28 4.90
C ARG A 210 -18.47 -19.41 5.39
N LEU A 211 -18.03 -18.56 6.32
CA LEU A 211 -16.71 -18.68 6.94
C LEU A 211 -16.62 -19.96 7.78
N THR A 212 -17.66 -20.26 8.56
CA THR A 212 -17.75 -21.47 9.39
C THR A 212 -17.72 -22.74 8.54
N GLU A 213 -18.50 -22.78 7.46
CA GLU A 213 -18.45 -23.88 6.47
C GLU A 213 -17.05 -24.00 5.86
N PHE A 214 -16.46 -22.89 5.42
CA PHE A 214 -15.16 -22.87 4.77
C PHE A 214 -14.04 -23.40 5.69
N ALA A 215 -14.07 -23.00 6.96
CA ALA A 215 -13.16 -23.51 7.99
C ALA A 215 -13.30 -25.03 8.22
N SER A 216 -14.50 -25.57 8.07
CA SER A 216 -14.78 -27.01 8.20
C SER A 216 -14.36 -27.79 6.95
N ASP A 217 -14.74 -27.31 5.77
CA ASP A 217 -14.51 -27.99 4.48
C ASP A 217 -13.05 -27.96 4.04
N HIS A 218 -12.31 -26.89 4.40
CA HIS A 218 -10.96 -26.62 3.91
C HIS A 218 -9.99 -26.30 5.05
N PRO A 219 -9.72 -27.26 5.97
CA PRO A 219 -8.93 -27.01 7.16
C PRO A 219 -7.47 -26.63 6.89
N GLY A 220 -6.93 -26.92 5.69
CA GLY A 220 -5.59 -26.53 5.25
C GLY A 220 -5.46 -25.07 4.78
N LEU A 221 -6.56 -24.32 4.68
CA LEU A 221 -6.57 -22.92 4.24
C LEU A 221 -6.60 -21.90 5.38
N LEU A 222 -6.86 -22.34 6.62
CA LEU A 222 -6.92 -21.48 7.79
C LEU A 222 -6.16 -22.12 8.99
N PRO A 223 -5.46 -21.32 9.80
CA PRO A 223 -4.80 -21.79 11.03
C PRO A 223 -5.77 -22.49 12.00
N ALA A 224 -5.25 -23.39 12.83
CA ALA A 224 -6.08 -24.24 13.69
C ALA A 224 -6.87 -23.47 14.75
N ASN A 225 -6.28 -22.42 15.33
CA ASN A 225 -6.91 -21.57 16.35
C ASN A 225 -8.19 -20.88 15.82
N VAL A 226 -8.14 -20.35 14.59
CA VAL A 226 -9.28 -19.64 13.98
C VAL A 226 -10.33 -20.58 13.36
N ARG A 227 -10.15 -21.89 13.49
CA ARG A 227 -11.14 -22.91 13.07
C ARG A 227 -11.90 -23.54 14.24
N THR A 228 -11.59 -23.14 15.48
CA THR A 228 -12.25 -23.71 16.65
C THR A 228 -13.72 -23.29 16.71
N ALA A 229 -14.59 -24.19 17.21
CA ALA A 229 -16.01 -23.90 17.33
C ALA A 229 -16.29 -22.72 18.28
N SER A 230 -15.49 -22.57 19.33
CA SER A 230 -15.58 -21.45 20.27
C SER A 230 -15.27 -20.11 19.60
N PHE A 231 -14.20 -20.03 18.81
CA PHE A 231 -13.85 -18.81 18.08
C PHE A 231 -14.94 -18.44 17.07
N LEU A 232 -15.34 -19.40 16.22
CA LEU A 232 -16.34 -19.15 15.18
C LEU A 232 -17.69 -18.73 15.78
N SER A 233 -18.14 -19.38 16.87
CA SER A 233 -19.33 -18.96 17.61
C SER A 233 -19.17 -17.55 18.19
N GLY A 234 -18.01 -17.22 18.75
CA GLY A 234 -17.73 -15.89 19.28
C GLY A 234 -17.78 -14.79 18.21
N LEU A 235 -17.40 -15.07 16.96
CA LEU A 235 -17.51 -14.10 15.87
C LEU A 235 -18.96 -13.71 15.58
N HIS A 236 -19.90 -14.65 15.69
CA HIS A 236 -21.34 -14.37 15.54
C HIS A 236 -21.86 -13.40 16.61
N ASP A 237 -21.27 -13.41 17.80
CA ASP A 237 -21.62 -12.48 18.88
C ASP A 237 -20.90 -11.12 18.73
N HIS A 238 -19.61 -11.13 18.36
CA HIS A 238 -18.77 -9.94 18.37
C HIS A 238 -18.93 -9.05 17.12
N LEU A 239 -19.10 -9.61 15.93
CA LEU A 239 -19.08 -8.80 14.70
C LEU A 239 -20.32 -7.93 14.51
N PRO A 240 -21.55 -8.33 14.91
CA PRO A 240 -22.69 -7.41 14.92
C PRO A 240 -22.45 -6.20 15.85
N ARG A 241 -21.76 -6.41 16.98
CA ARG A 241 -21.36 -5.32 17.88
C ARG A 241 -20.34 -4.40 17.22
N LEU A 242 -19.34 -4.95 16.54
CA LEU A 242 -18.37 -4.16 15.77
C LEU A 242 -19.05 -3.34 14.66
N LEU A 243 -20.01 -3.94 13.93
CA LEU A 243 -20.80 -3.25 12.91
C LEU A 243 -21.56 -2.05 13.51
N ALA A 244 -22.16 -2.21 14.68
CA ALA A 244 -22.84 -1.12 15.39
C ALA A 244 -21.86 -0.07 15.95
N ALA A 245 -20.65 -0.48 16.34
CA ALA A 245 -19.63 0.36 16.95
C ALA A 245 -18.71 1.08 15.94
N GLU A 246 -18.89 0.85 14.65
CA GLU A 246 -17.93 1.28 13.62
C GLU A 246 -17.67 2.80 13.58
N ALA A 247 -18.73 3.61 13.74
CA ALA A 247 -18.61 5.06 13.84
C ALA A 247 -17.85 5.49 15.10
N ARG A 248 -17.92 4.70 16.18
CA ARG A 248 -17.15 4.94 17.41
C ARG A 248 -15.68 4.61 17.21
N VAL A 249 -15.37 3.49 16.55
CA VAL A 249 -13.99 3.15 16.16
C VAL A 249 -13.39 4.26 15.30
N SER A 250 -14.13 4.77 14.32
CA SER A 250 -13.67 5.88 13.48
C SER A 250 -13.38 7.15 14.27
N ARG A 251 -14.22 7.47 15.27
CA ARG A 251 -13.97 8.60 16.19
C ARG A 251 -12.75 8.38 17.07
N GLU A 252 -12.56 7.16 17.60
CA GLU A 252 -11.40 6.80 18.42
C GLU A 252 -10.09 7.01 17.63
N LEU A 253 -10.03 6.49 16.41
CA LEU A 253 -8.88 6.68 15.51
C LEU A 253 -8.63 8.16 15.20
N GLY A 254 -9.67 8.99 15.17
CA GLY A 254 -9.57 10.44 14.93
C GLY A 254 -9.33 11.29 16.19
N ALA A 255 -9.48 10.73 17.39
CA ALA A 255 -9.40 11.49 18.65
C ALA A 255 -7.95 11.83 19.06
N HIS A 256 -6.98 11.20 18.41
CA HIS A 256 -5.56 11.22 18.74
C HIS A 256 -4.75 11.87 17.60
N PRO A 257 -4.74 13.22 17.50
CA PRO A 257 -4.05 13.93 16.43
C PRO A 257 -2.53 13.71 16.43
N GLU A 258 -1.94 13.31 17.56
CA GLU A 258 -0.54 12.89 17.67
C GLU A 258 -0.21 11.63 16.86
N LEU A 259 -1.23 10.79 16.60
CA LEU A 259 -1.13 9.60 15.76
C LEU A 259 -1.46 9.88 14.30
N VAL A 260 -1.76 11.11 13.91
CA VAL A 260 -2.09 11.47 12.52
C VAL A 260 -0.89 12.15 11.86
N ALA A 261 -0.39 11.54 10.79
CA ALA A 261 0.74 12.04 10.02
C ALA A 261 0.61 11.67 8.53
N LEU A 262 1.41 12.30 7.67
CA LEU A 262 1.60 11.88 6.30
C LEU A 262 2.15 10.44 6.26
N CYS A 263 1.36 9.51 5.73
CA CYS A 263 1.75 8.10 5.68
C CYS A 263 1.56 7.48 4.29
N HIS A 264 2.23 6.35 4.12
CA HIS A 264 2.01 5.44 3.01
C HIS A 264 0.90 4.43 3.39
N TRP A 265 -0.25 4.48 2.71
CA TRP A 265 -1.39 3.61 3.03
C TRP A 265 -1.14 2.11 2.80
N ASN A 266 -0.36 1.77 1.77
CA ASN A 266 -0.18 0.39 1.31
C ASN A 266 1.32 0.03 1.18
N ALA A 267 2.12 0.31 2.21
CA ALA A 267 3.57 0.03 2.21
C ALA A 267 3.87 -1.45 2.46
N ASN A 268 3.29 -2.34 1.65
CA ASN A 268 3.66 -3.76 1.68
C ASN A 268 5.03 -3.98 1.03
N VAL A 269 5.61 -5.15 1.23
CA VAL A 269 6.95 -5.51 0.74
C VAL A 269 7.08 -5.47 -0.79
N ASP A 270 5.98 -5.63 -1.53
CA ASP A 270 5.93 -5.48 -3.00
C ASP A 270 5.96 -4.03 -3.46
N ASN A 271 5.61 -3.11 -2.56
CA ASN A 271 5.70 -1.66 -2.70
C ASN A 271 6.96 -1.09 -2.05
N ALA A 272 7.98 -1.93 -1.88
CA ALA A 272 9.29 -1.56 -1.38
C ALA A 272 10.41 -2.14 -2.26
N TRP A 273 11.61 -1.59 -2.12
CA TRP A 273 12.83 -2.25 -2.54
C TRP A 273 13.87 -2.19 -1.42
N PHE A 274 14.68 -3.23 -1.36
CA PHE A 274 15.64 -3.43 -0.28
C PHE A 274 17.05 -3.54 -0.85
N TRP A 275 18.00 -3.01 -0.09
CA TRP A 275 19.43 -3.14 -0.37
C TRP A 275 20.19 -3.10 0.94
N ARG A 276 21.47 -3.49 0.92
CA ARG A 276 22.35 -3.34 2.06
C ARG A 276 23.37 -2.25 1.79
N ASP A 277 23.55 -1.36 2.76
CA ASP A 277 24.64 -0.38 2.75
C ASP A 277 26.00 -1.09 2.93
N ALA A 278 27.10 -0.32 2.79
CA ALA A 278 28.45 -0.83 2.96
C ALA A 278 28.73 -1.46 4.35
N ASP A 279 27.95 -1.08 5.38
CA ASP A 279 28.02 -1.64 6.73
C ASP A 279 27.12 -2.87 6.94
N GLY A 280 26.43 -3.33 5.89
CA GLY A 280 25.51 -4.47 5.92
C GLY A 280 24.09 -4.13 6.42
N THR A 281 23.83 -2.88 6.79
CA THR A 281 22.50 -2.44 7.25
C THR A 281 21.50 -2.58 6.12
N LEU A 282 20.41 -3.30 6.37
CA LEU A 282 19.29 -3.39 5.45
C LEU A 282 18.56 -2.06 5.39
N ARG A 283 18.36 -1.55 4.18
CA ARG A 283 17.64 -0.32 3.87
C ARG A 283 16.39 -0.62 3.07
N CYS A 284 15.46 0.33 3.11
CA CYS A 284 14.18 0.25 2.43
C CYS A 284 13.91 1.57 1.71
N GLY A 285 13.49 1.46 0.46
CA GLY A 285 12.88 2.54 -0.31
C GLY A 285 11.45 2.16 -0.66
N LEU A 286 10.58 3.15 -0.83
CA LEU A 286 9.13 2.97 -0.96
C LEU A 286 8.62 3.51 -2.30
N LEU A 287 7.73 2.76 -2.94
CA LEU A 287 7.12 3.05 -4.24
C LEU A 287 5.59 2.92 -4.18
N ASP A 288 4.91 3.34 -5.25
CA ASP A 288 3.44 3.28 -5.39
C ASP A 288 2.68 4.05 -4.29
N TRP A 289 2.82 5.37 -4.34
CA TRP A 289 2.26 6.31 -3.37
C TRP A 289 0.78 6.64 -3.63
N GLY A 290 0.06 5.75 -4.31
CA GLY A 290 -1.38 5.85 -4.46
C GLY A 290 -2.07 5.84 -3.09
N GLY A 291 -2.88 6.86 -2.81
CA GLY A 291 -3.54 7.00 -1.51
C GLY A 291 -2.64 7.53 -0.38
N VAL A 292 -1.48 8.12 -0.70
CA VAL A 292 -0.70 8.90 0.26
C VAL A 292 -1.50 10.08 0.80
N GLY A 293 -1.36 10.36 2.10
CA GLY A 293 -2.02 11.50 2.73
C GLY A 293 -1.90 11.46 4.26
N PRO A 294 -2.40 12.48 4.95
CA PRO A 294 -2.55 12.46 6.40
C PRO A 294 -3.51 11.35 6.82
N MET A 295 -3.06 10.47 7.70
CA MET A 295 -3.88 9.40 8.26
C MET A 295 -3.34 8.97 9.61
N ASN A 296 -4.14 8.21 10.36
CA ASN A 296 -3.66 7.59 11.58
C ASN A 296 -2.54 6.58 11.25
N VAL A 297 -1.38 6.66 11.91
CA VAL A 297 -0.22 5.79 11.68
C VAL A 297 -0.55 4.31 11.84
N ALA A 298 -1.57 3.97 12.63
CA ALA A 298 -2.06 2.59 12.75
C ALA A 298 -2.61 2.04 11.42
N MET A 299 -3.18 2.90 10.58
CA MET A 299 -3.65 2.52 9.24
C MET A 299 -2.46 2.19 8.33
N ALA A 300 -1.35 2.92 8.46
CA ALA A 300 -0.11 2.65 7.73
C ALA A 300 0.57 1.35 8.21
N VAL A 301 0.55 1.08 9.51
CA VAL A 301 1.04 -0.19 10.09
C VAL A 301 0.23 -1.37 9.57
N TRP A 302 -1.10 -1.31 9.59
CA TRP A 302 -1.95 -2.32 8.94
C TRP A 302 -1.64 -2.43 7.46
N GLY A 303 -1.54 -1.30 6.77
CA GLY A 303 -1.15 -1.20 5.37
C GLY A 303 0.12 -1.98 5.06
N ALA A 304 1.14 -1.85 5.91
CA ALA A 304 2.44 -2.50 5.75
C ALA A 304 2.43 -4.00 6.07
N MET A 305 1.73 -4.41 7.13
CA MET A 305 1.79 -5.79 7.64
C MET A 305 0.59 -6.66 7.26
N SER A 306 -0.45 -6.12 6.63
CA SER A 306 -1.68 -6.89 6.32
C SER A 306 -1.41 -8.16 5.51
N GLY A 307 -0.38 -8.14 4.65
CA GLY A 307 0.07 -9.30 3.89
C GLY A 307 1.13 -10.17 4.55
N ALA A 308 1.61 -9.82 5.75
CA ALA A 308 2.71 -10.52 6.40
C ALA A 308 2.36 -11.99 6.76
N GLU A 309 3.37 -12.83 7.00
CA GLU A 309 3.14 -14.12 7.66
C GLU A 309 2.48 -13.92 9.04
N THR A 310 1.59 -14.83 9.41
CA THR A 310 0.82 -14.69 10.67
C THR A 310 1.73 -14.66 11.90
N ALA A 311 2.87 -15.38 11.88
CA ALA A 311 3.87 -15.33 12.95
C ALA A 311 4.47 -13.93 13.16
N MET A 312 4.54 -13.08 12.12
CA MET A 312 5.00 -11.70 12.28
C MET A 312 4.06 -10.87 13.17
N TRP A 313 2.77 -11.17 13.15
CA TRP A 313 1.79 -10.54 14.03
C TRP A 313 1.92 -11.06 15.47
N ASP A 314 2.00 -12.37 15.63
CA ASP A 314 2.02 -13.02 16.95
C ASP A 314 3.32 -12.72 17.71
N ASP A 315 4.45 -12.82 17.03
CA ASP A 315 5.77 -12.81 17.67
C ASP A 315 6.42 -11.42 17.65
N HIS A 316 6.08 -10.57 16.67
CA HIS A 316 6.87 -9.37 16.36
C HIS A 316 6.08 -8.05 16.30
N LEU A 317 4.75 -8.05 16.41
CA LEU A 317 3.98 -6.79 16.39
C LEU A 317 4.45 -5.80 17.47
N PRO A 318 4.57 -6.17 18.77
CA PRO A 318 5.00 -5.22 19.80
C PRO A 318 6.41 -4.67 19.53
N GLU A 319 7.31 -5.53 19.07
CA GLU A 319 8.70 -5.16 18.76
C GLU A 319 8.78 -4.20 17.57
N LEU A 320 8.06 -4.47 16.48
CA LEU A 320 8.02 -3.60 15.30
C LEU A 320 7.40 -2.25 15.62
N CYS A 321 6.32 -2.23 16.41
CA CYS A 321 5.69 -0.99 16.86
C CYS A 321 6.57 -0.19 17.83
N ALA A 322 7.35 -0.85 18.70
CA ALA A 322 8.34 -0.17 19.53
C ALA A 322 9.46 0.44 18.68
N ALA A 323 10.01 -0.31 17.71
CA ALA A 323 11.02 0.20 16.79
C ALA A 323 10.51 1.39 15.95
N PHE A 324 9.23 1.36 15.54
CA PHE A 324 8.57 2.49 14.89
C PHE A 324 8.54 3.71 15.83
N GLY A 325 8.12 3.54 17.08
CA GLY A 325 8.07 4.62 18.08
C GLY A 325 9.44 5.24 18.34
N ASP A 326 10.46 4.40 18.52
CA ASP A 326 11.85 4.84 18.71
C ASP A 326 12.36 5.65 17.51
N GLU A 327 12.13 5.16 16.30
CA GLU A 327 12.53 5.85 15.08
C GLU A 327 11.77 7.16 14.88
N PHE A 328 10.48 7.17 15.22
CA PHE A 328 9.62 8.33 15.15
C PHE A 328 10.11 9.45 16.08
N VAL A 329 10.45 9.10 17.34
CA VAL A 329 11.07 10.02 18.30
C VAL A 329 12.42 10.51 17.80
N ARG A 330 13.29 9.59 17.35
CA ARG A 330 14.65 9.91 16.85
C ARG A 330 14.61 10.86 15.65
N SER A 331 13.56 10.79 14.85
CA SER A 331 13.34 11.62 13.66
C SER A 331 12.59 12.93 13.97
N GLY A 332 12.29 13.21 15.24
CA GLY A 332 11.72 14.48 15.70
C GLY A 332 10.19 14.52 15.79
N GLY A 333 9.49 13.40 15.62
CA GLY A 333 8.02 13.34 15.64
C GLY A 333 7.37 13.59 17.00
N GLY A 334 8.17 13.63 18.08
CA GLY A 334 7.69 13.72 19.46
C GLY A 334 7.39 12.34 20.08
N SER A 335 6.88 12.31 21.30
CA SER A 335 6.54 11.07 21.99
C SER A 335 5.34 10.36 21.36
N LEU A 336 5.43 9.04 21.22
CA LEU A 336 4.38 8.18 20.68
C LEU A 336 3.99 7.13 21.73
N ASP A 337 2.70 7.01 22.04
CA ASP A 337 2.16 5.94 22.87
C ASP A 337 2.01 4.66 22.04
N VAL A 338 2.99 3.76 22.16
CA VAL A 338 3.08 2.53 21.36
C VAL A 338 1.91 1.58 21.65
N ASP A 339 1.48 1.46 22.91
CA ASP A 339 0.36 0.59 23.28
C ASP A 339 -0.95 1.10 22.67
N ARG A 340 -1.15 2.43 22.68
CA ARG A 340 -2.29 3.05 22.00
C ARG A 340 -2.23 2.85 20.49
N MET A 341 -1.06 2.99 19.88
CA MET A 341 -0.87 2.73 18.46
C MET A 341 -1.26 1.28 18.12
N ILE A 342 -0.80 0.29 18.90
CA ILE A 342 -1.16 -1.13 18.71
C ILE A 342 -2.67 -1.31 18.84
N ARG A 343 -3.32 -0.72 19.87
CA ARG A 343 -4.78 -0.77 20.01
C ARG A 343 -5.48 -0.22 18.76
N HIS A 344 -5.03 0.90 18.21
CA HIS A 344 -5.57 1.46 16.99
C HIS A 344 -5.37 0.56 15.77
N VAL A 345 -4.22 -0.13 15.67
CA VAL A 345 -3.96 -1.11 14.60
C VAL A 345 -4.99 -2.23 14.66
N LEU A 346 -5.23 -2.79 15.85
CA LEU A 346 -6.19 -3.89 16.04
C LEU A 346 -7.63 -3.46 15.74
N LEU A 347 -8.04 -2.28 16.20
CA LEU A 347 -9.36 -1.73 15.92
C LEU A 347 -9.57 -1.47 14.42
N TYR A 348 -8.58 -0.86 13.77
CA TYR A 348 -8.63 -0.57 12.35
C TYR A 348 -8.63 -1.86 11.52
N ALA A 349 -7.74 -2.82 11.82
CA ALA A 349 -7.71 -4.15 11.20
C ALA A 349 -9.05 -4.88 11.31
N SER A 350 -9.73 -4.75 12.47
CA SER A 350 -11.04 -5.35 12.69
C SER A 350 -12.12 -4.76 11.78
N VAL A 351 -12.18 -3.43 11.66
CA VAL A 351 -13.11 -2.77 10.73
C VAL A 351 -12.80 -3.17 9.29
N MET A 352 -11.51 -3.25 8.93
CA MET A 352 -11.08 -3.66 7.60
C MET A 352 -11.46 -5.10 7.27
N GLY A 353 -11.25 -6.04 8.19
CA GLY A 353 -11.61 -7.44 7.99
C GLY A 353 -13.11 -7.65 7.86
N MET A 354 -13.89 -7.04 8.75
CA MET A 354 -15.36 -7.11 8.70
C MET A 354 -15.89 -6.54 7.38
N THR A 355 -15.39 -5.38 6.97
CA THR A 355 -15.90 -4.67 5.78
C THR A 355 -15.50 -5.39 4.49
N TRP A 356 -14.24 -5.81 4.37
CA TRP A 356 -13.63 -6.19 3.08
C TRP A 356 -13.25 -7.67 2.94
N LEU A 357 -13.00 -8.39 4.05
CA LEU A 357 -12.38 -9.72 3.99
C LEU A 357 -13.34 -10.88 4.28
N LEU A 358 -14.49 -10.63 4.92
CA LEU A 358 -15.45 -11.71 5.23
C LEU A 358 -16.11 -12.37 4.00
N ASP A 359 -15.94 -11.84 2.79
CA ASP A 359 -16.41 -12.48 1.55
C ASP A 359 -15.33 -13.32 0.85
N VAL A 360 -14.11 -13.34 1.38
CA VAL A 360 -12.98 -14.11 0.82
C VAL A 360 -13.28 -15.60 0.67
N PRO A 361 -13.97 -16.30 1.60
CA PRO A 361 -14.34 -17.70 1.39
C PRO A 361 -15.11 -17.95 0.08
N ALA A 362 -16.06 -17.07 -0.25
CA ALA A 362 -16.83 -17.16 -1.49
C ALA A 362 -15.95 -16.88 -2.72
N HIS A 363 -15.05 -15.90 -2.62
CA HIS A 363 -14.09 -15.60 -3.68
C HIS A 363 -13.15 -16.78 -3.97
N VAL A 364 -12.56 -17.37 -2.93
CA VAL A 364 -11.63 -18.51 -3.05
C VAL A 364 -12.35 -19.71 -3.67
N ARG A 365 -13.56 -20.05 -3.20
CA ARG A 365 -14.39 -21.13 -3.78
C ARG A 365 -14.70 -20.91 -5.25
N SER A 366 -14.91 -19.66 -5.67
CA SER A 366 -15.16 -19.33 -7.08
C SER A 366 -13.90 -19.34 -7.94
N ALA A 367 -12.75 -18.95 -7.38
CA ALA A 367 -11.51 -18.77 -8.13
C ALA A 367 -10.66 -20.04 -8.25
N VAL A 368 -10.85 -21.00 -7.34
CA VAL A 368 -10.07 -22.24 -7.26
C VAL A 368 -10.99 -23.44 -7.54
N PRO A 369 -11.10 -23.92 -8.78
CA PRO A 369 -11.88 -25.11 -9.08
C PRO A 369 -11.32 -26.35 -8.35
N GLY A 370 -12.21 -27.16 -7.79
CA GLY A 370 -11.82 -28.43 -7.17
C GLY A 370 -11.17 -28.31 -5.79
N LEU A 371 -11.43 -27.22 -5.05
CA LEU A 371 -11.06 -27.13 -3.63
C LEU A 371 -11.49 -28.39 -2.87
N SER A 372 -10.58 -28.90 -2.04
CA SER A 372 -10.78 -30.08 -1.23
C SER A 372 -10.31 -29.84 0.21
N ALA A 373 -10.55 -30.81 1.09
CA ALA A 373 -10.03 -30.74 2.46
C ALA A 373 -8.49 -30.82 2.54
N ALA A 374 -7.83 -31.31 1.49
CA ALA A 374 -6.37 -31.39 1.40
C ALA A 374 -5.73 -30.12 0.83
N THR A 375 -6.54 -29.19 0.29
CA THR A 375 -6.02 -27.96 -0.32
C THR A 375 -5.32 -27.10 0.73
N THR A 376 -4.17 -26.56 0.36
CA THR A 376 -3.40 -25.64 1.20
C THR A 376 -3.15 -24.32 0.49
N ARG A 377 -2.78 -23.28 1.24
CA ARG A 377 -2.39 -21.98 0.66
C ARG A 377 -1.17 -22.07 -0.26
N MET A 378 -0.40 -23.15 -0.18
CA MET A 378 0.80 -23.39 -0.99
C MET A 378 0.50 -24.02 -2.35
N ASP A 379 -0.75 -24.45 -2.59
CA ASP A 379 -1.15 -25.01 -3.87
C ASP A 379 -1.08 -23.91 -4.95
N ALA A 380 -0.54 -24.23 -6.13
CA ALA A 380 -0.28 -23.27 -7.22
C ALA A 380 -1.51 -22.43 -7.60
N ALA A 381 -2.72 -23.02 -7.59
CA ALA A 381 -3.96 -22.32 -7.89
C ALA A 381 -4.32 -21.19 -6.90
N ILE A 382 -3.68 -21.20 -5.71
CA ILE A 382 -3.76 -20.13 -4.71
C ILE A 382 -2.46 -19.33 -4.73
N ARG A 383 -1.31 -20.00 -4.55
CA ARG A 383 0.02 -19.37 -4.44
C ARG A 383 0.35 -18.48 -5.62
N ASP A 384 0.05 -18.89 -6.85
CA ASP A 384 0.46 -18.15 -8.05
C ASP A 384 -0.58 -17.12 -8.49
N VAL A 385 -1.74 -17.06 -7.82
CA VAL A 385 -2.85 -16.15 -8.14
C VAL A 385 -2.95 -15.09 -7.05
N GLU A 386 -2.35 -13.92 -7.29
CA GLU A 386 -2.25 -12.82 -6.33
C GLU A 386 -3.61 -12.44 -5.71
N SER A 387 -4.66 -12.34 -6.52
CA SER A 387 -6.00 -11.98 -6.06
C SER A 387 -6.58 -12.97 -5.04
N VAL A 388 -6.18 -14.25 -5.10
CA VAL A 388 -6.59 -15.31 -4.18
C VAL A 388 -5.65 -15.34 -2.98
N ARG A 389 -4.33 -15.44 -3.21
CA ARG A 389 -3.29 -15.49 -2.16
C ARG A 389 -3.41 -14.32 -1.19
N CYS A 390 -3.42 -13.10 -1.71
CA CYS A 390 -3.39 -11.90 -0.87
C CYS A 390 -4.65 -11.79 0.00
N ARG A 391 -5.82 -12.07 -0.59
CA ARG A 391 -7.10 -12.03 0.13
C ARG A 391 -7.17 -13.10 1.22
N LEU A 392 -6.71 -14.32 0.93
CA LEU A 392 -6.67 -15.42 1.91
C LEU A 392 -5.70 -15.11 3.06
N GLN A 393 -4.50 -14.60 2.77
CA GLN A 393 -3.52 -14.25 3.79
C GLN A 393 -4.01 -13.10 4.67
N MET A 394 -4.56 -12.02 4.08
CA MET A 394 -5.10 -10.89 4.83
C MET A 394 -6.30 -11.32 5.70
N LEU A 395 -7.21 -12.16 5.18
CA LEU A 395 -8.30 -12.73 6.00
C LEU A 395 -7.72 -13.52 7.18
N THR A 396 -6.75 -14.38 6.92
CA THR A 396 -6.10 -15.20 7.93
C THR A 396 -5.51 -14.35 9.05
N ASN A 397 -4.80 -13.27 8.70
CA ASN A 397 -4.22 -12.36 9.67
C ASN A 397 -5.29 -11.66 10.53
N VAL A 398 -6.38 -11.16 9.93
CA VAL A 398 -7.45 -10.53 10.74
C VAL A 398 -8.13 -11.53 11.67
N LEU A 399 -8.45 -12.73 11.19
CA LEU A 399 -9.04 -13.77 12.04
C LEU A 399 -8.11 -14.14 13.20
N ASN A 400 -6.81 -14.26 12.92
CA ASN A 400 -5.81 -14.57 13.95
C ASN A 400 -5.76 -13.47 15.01
N LEU A 401 -5.70 -12.20 14.60
CA LEU A 401 -5.69 -11.05 15.51
C LEU A 401 -6.95 -11.01 16.39
N TRP A 402 -8.12 -11.37 15.85
CA TRP A 402 -9.36 -11.43 16.63
C TRP A 402 -9.34 -12.49 17.73
N GLU A 403 -8.72 -13.63 17.45
CA GLU A 403 -8.55 -14.72 18.42
C GLU A 403 -7.48 -14.37 19.45
N THR A 404 -6.30 -13.89 19.03
CA THR A 404 -5.14 -13.70 19.91
C THR A 404 -5.21 -12.43 20.77
N HIS A 405 -5.86 -11.37 20.27
CA HIS A 405 -6.02 -10.12 21.02
C HIS A 405 -7.45 -9.90 21.56
N GLY A 406 -8.35 -10.86 21.36
CA GLY A 406 -9.69 -10.86 21.96
C GLY A 406 -10.58 -9.73 21.45
N LEU A 407 -11.24 -9.95 20.30
CA LEU A 407 -12.17 -8.97 19.71
C LEU A 407 -13.25 -8.48 20.68
N GLY A 408 -13.86 -9.39 21.46
CA GLY A 408 -14.89 -9.03 22.44
C GLY A 408 -14.40 -8.04 23.49
N GLN A 409 -13.22 -8.29 24.07
CA GLN A 409 -12.63 -7.42 25.10
C GLN A 409 -12.26 -6.04 24.53
N MET A 410 -11.77 -6.00 23.29
CA MET A 410 -11.51 -4.73 22.60
C MET A 410 -12.79 -3.91 22.43
N LEU A 411 -13.91 -4.55 22.08
CA LEU A 411 -15.21 -3.88 21.95
C LEU A 411 -15.77 -3.42 23.29
N ASP A 412 -15.67 -4.24 24.34
CA ASP A 412 -16.11 -3.87 25.70
C ASP A 412 -15.40 -2.60 26.18
N SER A 413 -14.10 -2.47 25.88
CA SER A 413 -13.29 -1.29 26.22
C SER A 413 -13.64 0.00 25.45
N LEU A 414 -14.47 -0.09 24.40
CA LEU A 414 -15.03 1.05 23.67
C LEU A 414 -16.41 1.47 24.19
N GLU A 415 -17.03 0.65 25.05
CA GLU A 415 -18.34 0.89 25.65
C GLU A 415 -18.27 1.60 27.00
N THR A 416 -17.13 1.52 27.67
CA THR A 416 -16.76 2.31 28.86
C THR A 416 -16.22 3.68 28.46
#